data_AF-A0AAD1JF37-F1
#
_entry.id   AF-A0AAD1JF37-F1
#
_cell.length_a   1.000
_cell.length_b   1.000
_cell.length_c   1.000
_cell.angle_alpha   90.00
_cell.angle_beta   90.00
_cell.angle_gamma   90.00
#
_symmetry.space_group_name_H-M   'P 1'
#
loop_
_entity.id
_entity.type
_entity.pdbx_description
1 polymer ?
#
loop_
_entity_poly.entity_id
_entity_poly.type
_entity_poly.pdbx_seq_one_letter_code
_entity_poly.pdbx_strand_id
1 'polypeptide(L)'
;MKKKLLIASGALALLGIILLILGFTYFKNRGELESKIYVRDAIMPMAYKVYGNPEVENGKYYLAKVVFHNSGKGYIKNLKISYRVPKFIEWTTPMEYGEVLPGQTVVDLFYPQFPEKILNILNATPAKLEIKYSYNDGVKNYEFVKRKNFQIRGRNELIYTDTPPEEISSVYDLYTNDKLISCFVTPEDPVIKYFTQQLQKNVLQGSTAGAGAGTQEVLRFMEALYNFERAAGIVYGGTLGLPEKIGDKITIVQHVRLPREVLTGGAGLCIELSTLFCSVAESAGLDTVIFTTENHAFPGVIVGNQIIAIEATGVGGAGLGGSLSFQQAVEVGMKNVQNFMSGMP
;
A
#
# COMPACT_ATOMS: atom_id res chain seq x y z
N MET A 1 13.73 -77.92 34.09
CA MET A 1 14.24 -77.13 32.94
C MET A 1 13.13 -76.53 32.07
N LYS A 2 12.18 -77.30 31.53
CA LYS A 2 11.15 -76.81 30.58
C LYS A 2 10.36 -75.57 31.03
N LYS A 3 9.95 -75.49 32.30
CA LYS A 3 9.15 -74.37 32.85
C LYS A 3 9.94 -73.04 32.90
N LYS A 4 11.25 -73.10 33.21
CA LYS A 4 12.14 -71.92 33.19
C LYS A 4 12.42 -71.44 31.77
N LEU A 5 12.54 -72.37 30.82
CA LEU A 5 12.69 -72.05 29.40
C LEU A 5 11.44 -71.34 28.85
N LEU A 6 10.24 -71.85 29.17
CA LEU A 6 8.95 -71.27 28.78
C LEU A 6 8.76 -69.83 29.30
N ILE A 7 9.13 -69.57 30.55
CA ILE A 7 9.06 -68.22 31.16
C ILE A 7 10.06 -67.29 30.49
N ALA A 8 11.29 -67.74 30.21
CA ALA A 8 12.31 -66.95 29.53
C ALA A 8 11.91 -66.61 28.08
N SER A 9 11.34 -67.57 27.33
CA SER A 9 10.82 -67.31 25.98
C SER A 9 9.61 -66.39 25.98
N GLY A 10 8.72 -66.49 26.98
CA GLY A 10 7.61 -65.56 27.15
C GLY A 10 8.08 -64.13 27.44
N ALA A 11 9.09 -63.97 28.31
CA ALA A 11 9.67 -62.66 28.61
C ALA A 11 10.37 -62.02 27.40
N LEU A 12 11.10 -62.81 26.60
CA LEU A 12 11.74 -62.34 25.37
C LEU A 12 10.73 -61.93 24.29
N ALA A 13 9.63 -62.68 24.14
CA ALA A 13 8.55 -62.31 23.22
C ALA A 13 7.89 -61.00 23.64
N LEU A 14 7.64 -60.81 24.94
CA LEU A 14 7.06 -59.58 25.47
C LEU A 14 7.99 -58.37 25.30
N LEU A 15 9.29 -58.56 25.52
CA LEU A 15 10.32 -57.54 25.27
C LEU A 15 10.39 -57.17 23.78
N GLY A 16 10.30 -58.16 22.88
CA GLY A 16 10.26 -57.94 21.44
C GLY A 16 9.04 -57.14 20.99
N ILE A 17 7.86 -57.43 21.56
CA ILE A 17 6.64 -56.66 21.31
C ILE A 17 6.78 -55.23 21.84
N ILE A 18 7.33 -55.04 23.05
CA ILE A 18 7.58 -53.71 23.61
C ILE A 18 8.56 -52.92 22.74
N LEU A 19 9.65 -53.53 22.27
CA LEU A 19 10.63 -52.88 21.39
C LEU A 19 10.08 -52.58 20.00
N LEU A 20 9.17 -53.42 19.47
CA LEU A 20 8.45 -53.12 18.23
C LEU A 20 7.48 -51.95 18.40
N ILE A 21 6.74 -51.89 19.51
CA ILE A 21 5.83 -50.79 19.81
C ILE A 21 6.61 -49.49 20.06
N LEU A 22 7.70 -49.56 20.83
CA LEU A 22 8.62 -48.43 21.04
C LEU A 22 9.28 -48.01 19.73
N GLY A 23 9.73 -48.95 18.91
CA GLY A 23 10.25 -48.66 17.56
C GLY A 23 9.20 -47.98 16.69
N PHE A 24 7.97 -48.48 16.63
CA PHE A 24 6.91 -47.90 15.81
C PHE A 24 6.48 -46.51 16.29
N THR A 25 6.59 -46.23 17.58
CA THR A 25 6.27 -44.92 18.18
C THR A 25 7.43 -43.93 18.12
N TYR A 26 8.68 -44.41 18.17
CA TYR A 26 9.91 -43.60 18.11
C TYR A 26 10.35 -43.32 16.66
N PHE A 27 10.11 -44.24 15.72
CA PHE A 27 10.40 -44.09 14.28
C PHE A 27 9.24 -43.56 13.45
N LYS A 28 8.16 -43.09 14.08
CA LYS A 28 7.09 -42.42 13.32
C LYS A 28 7.65 -41.12 12.77
N ASN A 29 7.88 -41.07 11.45
CA ASN A 29 8.28 -39.85 10.75
C ASN A 29 7.20 -38.78 10.99
N ARG A 30 7.49 -37.81 11.87
CA ARG A 30 6.59 -36.70 12.18
C ARG A 30 6.89 -35.51 11.29
N GLY A 31 5.84 -34.76 10.96
CA GLY A 31 6.01 -33.42 10.41
C GLY A 31 6.55 -32.48 11.48
N GLU A 32 7.33 -31.49 11.07
CA GLU A 32 7.78 -30.40 11.93
C GLU A 32 7.61 -29.10 11.15
N LEU A 33 6.79 -28.18 11.66
CA LEU A 33 6.44 -26.97 10.94
C LEU A 33 7.18 -25.76 11.53
N GLU A 34 8.18 -25.29 10.79
CA GLU A 34 8.81 -24.02 11.05
C GLU A 34 7.98 -22.88 10.46
N SER A 35 7.88 -21.76 11.19
CA SER A 35 7.11 -20.59 10.74
C SER A 35 7.97 -19.32 10.76
N LYS A 36 8.02 -18.62 9.63
CA LYS A 36 8.61 -17.28 9.50
C LYS A 36 7.51 -16.31 9.10
N ILE A 37 7.42 -15.20 9.82
CA ILE A 37 6.35 -14.21 9.67
C ILE A 37 7.01 -12.85 9.46
N TYR A 38 6.76 -12.26 8.31
CA TYR A 38 7.18 -10.93 7.92
C TYR A 38 5.95 -10.03 7.89
N VAL A 39 6.02 -8.88 8.55
CA VAL A 39 4.92 -7.91 8.60
C VAL A 39 5.50 -6.56 8.25
N ARG A 40 4.78 -5.78 7.44
CA ARG A 40 5.15 -4.40 7.17
C ARG A 40 5.17 -3.60 8.47
N ASP A 41 6.13 -2.69 8.60
CA ASP A 41 6.22 -1.83 9.78
C ASP A 41 5.01 -0.90 9.90
N ALA A 42 4.46 -0.46 8.77
CA ALA A 42 3.30 0.40 8.72
C ALA A 42 2.42 0.21 7.48
N ILE A 43 1.18 0.68 7.56
CA ILE A 43 0.27 0.86 6.42
C ILE A 43 -0.28 2.29 6.38
N MET A 44 -0.61 2.75 5.18
CA MET A 44 -1.25 4.05 4.95
C MET A 44 -2.77 3.91 4.82
N PRO A 45 -3.57 4.55 5.69
CA PRO A 45 -5.03 4.48 5.57
C PRO A 45 -5.54 4.93 4.21
N MET A 46 -4.93 5.93 3.57
CA MET A 46 -5.41 6.41 2.27
C MET A 46 -5.33 5.34 1.18
N ALA A 47 -4.37 4.41 1.29
CA ALA A 47 -4.19 3.28 0.39
C ALA A 47 -4.88 1.98 0.89
N TYR A 48 -5.83 2.06 1.83
CA TYR A 48 -6.41 0.85 2.46
C TYR A 48 -7.03 -0.15 1.47
N LYS A 49 -7.64 0.33 0.38
CA LYS A 49 -8.19 -0.52 -0.70
C LYS A 49 -7.08 -1.23 -1.48
N VAL A 50 -5.93 -0.59 -1.65
CA VAL A 50 -4.77 -1.18 -2.32
C VAL A 50 -4.21 -2.35 -1.49
N TYR A 51 -4.11 -2.19 -0.17
CA TYR A 51 -3.69 -3.30 0.71
C TYR A 51 -4.64 -4.51 0.71
N GLY A 52 -5.90 -4.30 0.31
CA GLY A 52 -6.88 -5.37 0.13
C GLY A 52 -6.81 -6.03 -1.25
N ASN A 53 -6.10 -5.47 -2.23
CA ASN A 53 -6.19 -5.94 -3.62
C ASN A 53 -4.89 -6.62 -4.09
N PRO A 54 -4.85 -7.95 -4.24
CA PRO A 54 -3.67 -8.67 -4.71
C PRO A 54 -3.31 -8.38 -6.18
N GLU A 55 -4.21 -7.80 -6.97
CA GLU A 55 -3.97 -7.51 -8.39
C GLU A 55 -3.19 -6.19 -8.60
N VAL A 56 -3.14 -5.31 -7.59
CA VAL A 56 -2.45 -4.01 -7.71
C VAL A 56 -0.95 -4.21 -7.65
N GLU A 57 -0.22 -3.69 -8.65
CA GLU A 57 1.24 -3.72 -8.72
C GLU A 57 1.82 -5.13 -8.50
N ASN A 58 1.22 -6.13 -9.17
CA ASN A 58 1.61 -7.55 -9.07
C ASN A 58 1.65 -8.06 -7.62
N GLY A 59 0.70 -7.60 -6.79
CA GLY A 59 0.55 -8.05 -5.40
C GLY A 59 1.55 -7.45 -4.42
N LYS A 60 2.27 -6.38 -4.79
CA LYS A 60 3.27 -5.70 -3.94
C LYS A 60 2.74 -5.37 -2.54
N TYR A 61 1.48 -4.94 -2.42
CA TYR A 61 0.94 -4.31 -1.21
C TYR A 61 0.28 -5.29 -0.22
N TYR A 62 0.94 -6.39 0.15
CA TYR A 62 0.48 -7.26 1.23
C TYR A 62 0.86 -6.71 2.62
N LEU A 63 0.03 -6.87 3.64
CA LEU A 63 0.39 -6.48 5.02
C LEU A 63 1.45 -7.42 5.63
N ALA A 64 1.31 -8.72 5.37
CA ALA A 64 2.19 -9.73 5.91
C ALA A 64 2.42 -10.88 4.93
N LYS A 65 3.59 -11.49 5.06
CA LYS A 65 3.97 -12.73 4.39
C LYS A 65 4.27 -13.78 5.46
N VAL A 66 3.61 -14.92 5.37
CA VAL A 66 3.88 -16.07 6.24
C VAL A 66 4.47 -17.19 5.41
N VAL A 67 5.54 -17.79 5.93
CA VAL A 67 6.28 -18.89 5.31
C VAL A 67 6.29 -20.04 6.29
N PHE A 68 5.68 -21.14 5.89
CA PHE A 68 5.63 -22.38 6.66
C PHE A 68 6.47 -23.44 5.94
N HIS A 69 7.52 -23.92 6.58
CA HIS A 69 8.40 -24.95 6.03
C HIS A 69 8.28 -26.23 6.86
N ASN A 70 8.02 -27.35 6.19
CA ASN A 70 8.03 -28.65 6.86
C ASN A 70 9.47 -29.19 6.90
N SER A 71 10.18 -28.92 7.99
CA SER A 71 11.55 -29.43 8.21
C SER A 71 11.59 -30.88 8.74
N GLY A 72 10.41 -31.45 9.04
CA GLY A 72 10.27 -32.82 9.54
C GLY A 72 10.41 -33.89 8.44
N LYS A 73 10.35 -35.16 8.87
CA LYS A 73 10.40 -36.33 7.96
C LYS A 73 9.02 -36.85 7.58
N GLY A 74 7.97 -36.38 8.25
CA GLY A 74 6.58 -36.75 8.03
C GLY A 74 5.73 -35.63 7.43
N TYR A 75 4.51 -35.96 7.06
CA TYR A 75 3.55 -35.01 6.50
C TYR A 75 2.98 -34.08 7.58
N ILE A 76 2.71 -32.83 7.19
CA ILE A 76 1.86 -31.92 7.94
C ILE A 76 0.48 -31.95 7.30
N LYS A 77 -0.57 -32.25 8.06
CA LYS A 77 -1.94 -32.38 7.55
C LYS A 77 -2.83 -31.26 8.05
N ASN A 78 -3.79 -30.86 7.22
CA ASN A 78 -4.81 -29.86 7.53
C ASN A 78 -4.20 -28.58 8.11
N LEU A 79 -3.17 -28.04 7.45
CA LEU A 79 -2.62 -26.75 7.83
C LEU A 79 -3.67 -25.68 7.50
N LYS A 80 -4.17 -25.01 8.54
CA LYS A 80 -5.14 -23.93 8.43
C LYS A 80 -4.50 -22.64 8.90
N ILE A 81 -4.66 -21.57 8.13
CA ILE A 81 -4.05 -20.27 8.41
C ILE A 81 -5.13 -19.19 8.33
N SER A 82 -5.28 -18.40 9.38
CA SER A 82 -6.20 -17.26 9.43
C SER A 82 -5.52 -16.09 10.13
N TYR A 83 -5.98 -14.88 9.85
CA TYR A 83 -5.48 -13.69 10.52
C TYR A 83 -6.61 -12.75 10.91
N ARG A 84 -6.30 -11.80 11.78
CA ARG A 84 -7.17 -10.68 12.11
C ARG A 84 -6.37 -9.45 12.46
N VAL A 85 -7.01 -8.29 12.32
CA VAL A 85 -6.50 -7.01 12.84
C VAL A 85 -7.55 -6.48 13.80
N PRO A 86 -7.37 -6.65 15.13
CA PRO A 86 -8.39 -6.28 16.10
C PRO A 86 -8.93 -4.86 15.88
N LYS A 87 -10.24 -4.69 16.08
CA LYS A 87 -11.04 -3.48 15.79
C LYS A 87 -11.34 -3.21 14.31
N PHE A 88 -10.60 -3.81 13.37
CA PHE A 88 -10.78 -3.54 11.94
C PHE A 88 -11.24 -4.76 11.16
N ILE A 89 -10.61 -5.91 11.39
CA ILE A 89 -10.80 -7.14 10.63
C ILE A 89 -10.96 -8.27 11.63
N GLU A 90 -12.08 -9.00 11.54
CA GLU A 90 -12.30 -10.21 12.32
C GLU A 90 -11.46 -11.38 11.77
N TRP A 91 -11.50 -12.53 12.43
CA TRP A 91 -10.81 -13.72 11.90
C TRP A 91 -11.26 -14.02 10.47
N THR A 92 -10.31 -14.03 9.55
CA THR A 92 -10.56 -14.42 8.16
C THR A 92 -10.97 -15.88 8.08
N THR A 93 -11.69 -16.23 7.02
CA THR A 93 -11.85 -17.64 6.62
C THR A 93 -10.46 -18.27 6.48
N PRO A 94 -10.21 -19.43 7.10
CA PRO A 94 -8.89 -20.06 7.02
C PRO A 94 -8.53 -20.44 5.59
N MET A 95 -7.31 -20.12 5.18
CA MET A 95 -6.66 -20.76 4.04
C MET A 95 -6.28 -22.18 4.48
N GLU A 96 -6.65 -23.18 3.69
CA GLU A 96 -6.49 -24.59 4.05
C GLU A 96 -5.58 -25.32 3.07
N TYR A 97 -4.63 -26.06 3.64
CA TYR A 97 -3.70 -26.93 2.93
C TYR A 97 -3.89 -28.35 3.47
N GLY A 98 -4.38 -29.25 2.60
CA GLY A 98 -4.69 -30.62 3.00
C GLY A 98 -3.46 -31.38 3.50
N GLU A 99 -2.33 -31.23 2.79
CA GLU A 99 -1.07 -31.86 3.17
C GLU A 99 0.13 -31.01 2.72
N VAL A 100 1.17 -30.95 3.55
CA VAL A 100 2.47 -30.33 3.25
C VAL A 100 3.55 -31.40 3.44
N LEU A 101 4.22 -31.75 2.35
CA LEU A 101 5.22 -32.82 2.27
C LEU A 101 6.50 -32.46 3.06
N PRO A 102 7.30 -33.45 3.49
CA PRO A 102 8.65 -33.20 4.01
C PRO A 102 9.47 -32.32 3.06
N GLY A 103 10.08 -31.26 3.58
CA GLY A 103 10.85 -30.29 2.81
C GLY A 103 10.02 -29.28 2.01
N GLN A 104 8.70 -29.41 1.96
CA GLN A 104 7.83 -28.46 1.24
C GLN A 104 7.65 -27.16 2.04
N THR A 105 7.51 -26.07 1.30
CA THR A 105 7.22 -24.74 1.84
C THR A 105 5.88 -24.23 1.31
N VAL A 106 5.06 -23.71 2.21
CA VAL A 106 3.84 -22.96 1.91
C VAL A 106 4.10 -21.49 2.19
N VAL A 107 3.69 -20.61 1.27
CA VAL A 107 3.82 -19.16 1.41
C VAL A 107 2.46 -18.52 1.18
N ASP A 108 1.98 -17.74 2.15
CA ASP A 108 0.76 -16.94 2.02
C ASP A 108 1.07 -15.45 2.19
N LEU A 109 0.39 -14.63 1.40
CA LEU A 109 0.39 -13.17 1.50
C LEU A 109 -0.97 -12.71 2.02
N PHE A 110 -0.97 -11.81 3.00
CA PHE A 110 -2.19 -11.31 3.62
C PHE A 110 -2.56 -9.95 3.03
N TYR A 111 -3.71 -9.90 2.36
CA TYR A 111 -4.30 -8.70 1.77
C TYR A 111 -5.53 -8.25 2.57
N PRO A 112 -5.35 -7.53 3.69
CA PRO A 112 -6.44 -7.15 4.59
C PRO A 112 -7.43 -6.18 3.93
N GLN A 113 -8.72 -6.56 3.90
CA GLN A 113 -9.82 -5.68 3.52
C GLN A 113 -10.21 -4.78 4.70
N PHE A 114 -9.51 -3.65 4.86
CA PHE A 114 -9.85 -2.70 5.90
C PHE A 114 -11.19 -1.99 5.62
N PRO A 115 -12.04 -1.78 6.63
CA PRO A 115 -13.23 -0.94 6.47
C PRO A 115 -12.84 0.54 6.38
N GLU A 116 -13.68 1.34 5.73
CA GLU A 116 -13.49 2.79 5.52
C GLU A 116 -13.15 3.57 6.80
N LYS A 117 -13.67 3.15 7.96
CA LYS A 117 -13.37 3.76 9.26
C LYS A 117 -11.88 3.83 9.61
N ILE A 118 -11.00 3.11 8.91
CA ILE A 118 -9.54 3.27 9.04
C ILE A 118 -9.09 4.69 8.67
N LEU A 119 -9.82 5.39 7.80
CA LEU A 119 -9.57 6.79 7.42
C LEU A 119 -9.81 7.78 8.57
N ASN A 120 -10.42 7.35 9.68
CA ASN A 120 -10.60 8.19 10.87
C ASN A 120 -9.32 8.31 11.72
N ILE A 121 -8.28 7.54 11.40
CA ILE A 121 -6.99 7.64 12.08
C ILE A 121 -6.26 8.87 11.57
N LEU A 122 -6.11 9.89 12.41
CA LEU A 122 -5.45 11.15 12.05
C LEU A 122 -3.95 11.15 12.32
N ASN A 123 -3.51 10.36 13.31
CA ASN A 123 -2.12 10.26 13.74
C ASN A 123 -1.69 8.79 13.77
N ALA A 124 -0.41 8.55 13.53
CA ALA A 124 0.17 7.20 13.60
C ALA A 124 -0.21 6.48 14.90
N THR A 125 -0.86 5.33 14.76
CA THR A 125 -1.43 4.55 15.87
C THR A 125 -0.91 3.12 15.83
N PRO A 126 -0.41 2.57 16.95
CA PRO A 126 0.00 1.17 17.02
C PRO A 126 -1.17 0.21 16.77
N ALA A 127 -0.91 -0.83 15.98
CA ALA A 127 -1.85 -1.89 15.67
C ALA A 127 -1.18 -3.26 15.84
N LYS A 128 -2.02 -4.31 15.87
CA LYS A 128 -1.57 -5.70 16.01
C LYS A 128 -2.16 -6.54 14.89
N LEU A 129 -1.32 -7.31 14.23
CA LEU A 129 -1.73 -8.43 13.41
C LEU A 129 -1.69 -9.69 14.27
N GLU A 130 -2.82 -10.37 14.40
CA GLU A 130 -2.88 -11.69 15.02
C GLU A 130 -3.02 -12.75 13.92
N ILE A 131 -2.18 -13.77 13.98
CA ILE A 131 -2.10 -14.85 13.01
C ILE A 131 -2.34 -16.14 13.77
N LYS A 132 -3.36 -16.88 13.37
CA LYS A 132 -3.71 -18.17 13.94
C LYS A 132 -3.47 -19.24 12.89
N TYR A 133 -2.69 -20.24 13.26
CA TYR A 133 -2.51 -21.41 12.43
C TYR A 133 -2.59 -22.68 13.25
N SER A 134 -3.13 -23.73 12.65
CA SER A 134 -3.24 -25.05 13.23
C SER A 134 -2.89 -26.11 12.21
N TYR A 135 -2.41 -27.26 12.68
CA TYR A 135 -2.05 -28.39 11.82
C TYR A 135 -1.96 -29.68 12.63
N ASN A 136 -1.87 -30.82 11.93
CA ASN A 136 -1.60 -32.13 12.49
C ASN A 136 -0.23 -32.66 12.00
N ASP A 137 0.63 -33.14 12.88
CA ASP A 137 1.98 -33.65 12.53
C ASP A 137 2.02 -35.14 12.14
N GLY A 138 0.86 -35.77 11.96
CA GLY A 138 0.68 -37.22 11.80
C GLY A 138 0.38 -37.97 13.11
N VAL A 139 0.41 -37.28 14.25
CA VAL A 139 0.15 -37.84 15.59
C VAL A 139 -0.75 -36.93 16.42
N LYS A 140 -0.42 -35.64 16.47
CA LYS A 140 -1.02 -34.65 17.37
C LYS A 140 -1.45 -33.41 16.58
N ASN A 141 -2.53 -32.78 17.05
CA ASN A 141 -2.97 -31.48 16.58
C ASN A 141 -2.27 -30.35 17.35
N TYR A 142 -1.88 -29.32 16.63
CA TYR A 142 -1.27 -28.10 17.16
C TYR A 142 -2.12 -26.90 16.75
N GLU A 143 -2.17 -25.89 17.62
CA GLU A 143 -2.76 -24.60 17.34
C GLU A 143 -1.88 -23.51 17.97
N PHE A 144 -1.63 -22.46 17.20
CA PHE A 144 -0.79 -21.35 17.59
C PHE A 144 -1.46 -20.04 17.26
N VAL A 145 -1.26 -19.04 18.12
CA VAL A 145 -1.60 -17.64 17.83
C VAL A 145 -0.34 -16.80 18.00
N LYS A 146 0.15 -16.25 16.89
CA LYS A 146 1.27 -15.31 16.85
C LYS A 146 0.73 -13.88 16.76
N ARG A 147 1.44 -12.95 17.39
CA ARG A 147 1.10 -11.53 17.40
C ARG A 147 2.28 -10.73 16.91
N LYS A 148 2.04 -9.82 15.97
CA LYS A 148 3.03 -8.92 15.42
C LYS A 148 2.50 -7.50 15.49
N ASN A 149 3.35 -6.56 15.90
CA ASN A 149 2.99 -5.16 15.93
C ASN A 149 3.30 -4.54 14.57
N PHE A 150 2.49 -3.57 14.18
CA PHE A 150 2.73 -2.67 13.07
C PHE A 150 2.07 -1.32 13.39
N GLN A 151 2.24 -0.32 12.54
CA GLN A 151 1.58 0.98 12.68
C GLN A 151 0.53 1.18 11.61
N ILE A 152 -0.60 1.76 11.99
CA ILE A 152 -1.49 2.40 11.02
C ILE A 152 -1.14 3.88 11.06
N ARG A 153 -0.67 4.43 9.94
CA ARG A 153 -0.31 5.84 9.84
C ARG A 153 -1.54 6.75 9.95
N GLY A 154 -1.32 8.06 10.04
CA GLY A 154 -2.38 9.05 9.85
C GLY A 154 -2.91 8.99 8.41
N ARG A 155 -4.19 9.32 8.21
CA ARG A 155 -4.84 9.29 6.89
C ARG A 155 -4.14 10.18 5.86
N ASN A 156 -3.47 11.23 6.33
CA ASN A 156 -2.74 12.21 5.54
C ASN A 156 -1.25 11.88 5.43
N GLU A 157 -0.80 10.68 5.75
CA GLU A 157 0.63 10.34 5.70
C GLU A 157 0.92 9.39 4.53
N LEU A 158 1.80 9.83 3.64
CA LEU A 158 2.37 9.04 2.56
C LEU A 158 3.73 8.51 3.01
N ILE A 159 3.91 7.20 2.90
CA ILE A 159 5.18 6.50 3.03
C ILE A 159 5.73 6.33 1.61
N TYR A 160 6.81 7.02 1.26
CA TYR A 160 7.43 6.92 -0.06
C TYR A 160 8.19 5.62 -0.29
N THR A 161 8.73 5.02 0.76
CA THR A 161 9.42 3.74 0.66
C THR A 161 9.31 2.90 1.92
N ASP A 162 9.17 1.60 1.72
CA ASP A 162 9.27 0.54 2.71
C ASP A 162 10.57 -0.29 2.54
N THR A 163 11.47 0.14 1.64
CA THR A 163 12.76 -0.50 1.40
C THR A 163 13.65 -0.35 2.65
N PRO A 164 14.22 -1.44 3.19
CA PRO A 164 15.17 -1.36 4.30
C PRO A 164 16.37 -0.48 3.94
N PRO A 165 16.92 0.34 4.87
CA PRO A 165 18.04 1.22 4.57
C PRO A 165 19.26 0.52 3.97
N GLU A 166 19.53 -0.72 4.38
CA GLU A 166 20.60 -1.56 3.86
C GLU A 166 20.37 -2.08 2.44
N GLU A 167 19.13 -2.01 1.94
CA GLU A 167 18.73 -2.41 0.58
C GLU A 167 18.58 -1.20 -0.37
N ILE A 168 18.65 0.03 0.14
CA ILE A 168 18.61 1.25 -0.67
C ILE A 168 19.91 1.36 -1.46
N SER A 169 19.81 1.20 -2.77
CA SER A 169 20.94 1.21 -3.71
C SER A 169 20.95 2.44 -4.63
N SER A 170 19.79 3.09 -4.79
CA SER A 170 19.60 4.26 -5.64
C SER A 170 18.49 5.17 -5.12
N VAL A 171 18.39 6.37 -5.69
CA VAL A 171 17.27 7.31 -5.44
C VAL A 171 15.90 6.69 -5.76
N TYR A 172 15.81 5.76 -6.73
CA TYR A 172 14.55 5.08 -7.04
C TYR A 172 14.02 4.24 -5.88
N ASP A 173 14.91 3.70 -5.05
CA ASP A 173 14.55 2.91 -3.88
C ASP A 173 13.94 3.78 -2.75
N LEU A 174 14.06 5.11 -2.85
CA LEU A 174 13.45 6.08 -1.92
C LEU A 174 11.98 6.36 -2.23
N TYR A 175 11.52 6.03 -3.43
CA TYR A 175 10.23 6.44 -4.00
C TYR A 175 9.38 5.26 -4.49
N THR A 176 9.61 4.07 -3.94
CA THR A 176 8.96 2.83 -4.42
C THR A 176 7.43 2.86 -4.29
N ASN A 177 6.87 3.75 -3.47
CA ASN A 177 5.44 3.89 -3.22
C ASN A 177 4.81 5.14 -3.85
N ASP A 178 5.51 5.85 -4.73
CA ASP A 178 4.99 7.04 -5.46
C ASP A 178 3.64 6.78 -6.12
N LYS A 179 3.41 5.58 -6.65
CA LYS A 179 2.12 5.25 -7.27
C LYS A 179 0.93 5.37 -6.31
N LEU A 180 1.15 5.25 -5.00
CA LEU A 180 0.12 5.43 -3.98
C LEU A 180 -0.33 6.89 -3.81
N ILE A 181 0.38 7.85 -4.39
CA ILE A 181 -0.06 9.25 -4.50
C ILE A 181 -1.44 9.33 -5.18
N SER A 182 -1.71 8.46 -6.15
CA SER A 182 -3.03 8.35 -6.80
C SER A 182 -4.16 8.11 -5.81
N CYS A 183 -3.91 7.48 -4.66
CA CYS A 183 -4.94 7.27 -3.63
C CYS A 183 -5.41 8.58 -2.96
N PHE A 184 -4.64 9.67 -3.11
CA PHE A 184 -4.99 11.00 -2.61
C PHE A 184 -5.80 11.81 -3.64
N VAL A 185 -6.02 11.28 -4.85
CA VAL A 185 -6.93 11.86 -5.83
C VAL A 185 -8.36 11.46 -5.44
N THR A 186 -9.18 12.43 -5.05
CA THR A 186 -10.51 12.22 -4.46
C THR A 186 -11.61 12.94 -5.25
N PRO A 187 -11.91 12.52 -6.50
CA PRO A 187 -12.87 13.22 -7.37
C PRO A 187 -14.32 13.12 -6.88
N GLU A 188 -14.64 12.07 -6.12
CA GLU A 188 -15.97 11.84 -5.53
C GLU A 188 -16.18 12.53 -4.18
N ASP A 189 -15.16 13.24 -3.68
CA ASP A 189 -15.30 14.02 -2.46
C ASP A 189 -16.36 15.12 -2.63
N PRO A 190 -17.37 15.26 -1.75
CA PRO A 190 -18.44 16.24 -1.91
C PRO A 190 -17.97 17.69 -2.05
N VAL A 191 -16.86 18.07 -1.39
CA VAL A 191 -16.28 19.42 -1.50
C VAL A 191 -15.69 19.62 -2.89
N ILE A 192 -15.00 18.61 -3.42
CA ILE A 192 -14.41 18.63 -4.77
C ILE A 192 -15.50 18.63 -5.84
N LYS A 193 -16.53 17.79 -5.72
CA LYS A 193 -17.66 17.77 -6.66
C LYS A 193 -18.38 19.12 -6.69
N TYR A 194 -18.68 19.68 -5.51
CA TYR A 194 -19.32 20.98 -5.41
C TYR A 194 -18.47 22.08 -6.06
N PHE A 195 -17.17 22.11 -5.75
CA PHE A 195 -16.25 23.07 -6.35
C PHE A 195 -16.19 22.94 -7.87
N THR A 196 -16.06 21.72 -8.38
CA THR A 196 -16.02 21.42 -9.83
C THR A 196 -17.30 21.90 -10.52
N GLN A 197 -18.46 21.66 -9.93
CA GLN A 197 -19.75 22.17 -10.44
C GLN A 197 -19.81 23.70 -10.49
N GLN A 198 -19.31 24.38 -9.45
CA GLN A 198 -19.24 25.85 -9.45
C GLN A 198 -18.29 26.37 -10.52
N LEU A 199 -17.14 25.74 -10.71
CA LEU A 199 -16.17 26.10 -11.73
C LEU A 199 -16.77 25.96 -13.14
N GLN A 200 -17.41 24.84 -13.44
CA GLN A 200 -18.08 24.59 -14.72
C GLN A 200 -19.22 25.59 -14.98
N LYS A 201 -20.04 25.89 -13.96
CA LYS A 201 -21.14 26.85 -14.09
C LYS A 201 -20.64 28.27 -14.37
N ASN A 202 -19.63 28.73 -13.63
CA ASN A 202 -19.23 30.13 -13.63
C ASN A 202 -18.20 30.46 -14.72
N VAL A 203 -17.35 29.51 -15.10
CA VAL A 203 -16.26 29.77 -16.06
C VAL A 203 -16.48 29.11 -17.41
N LEU A 204 -17.09 27.92 -17.43
CA LEU A 204 -17.41 27.23 -18.68
C LEU A 204 -18.82 27.55 -19.21
N GLN A 205 -19.60 28.40 -18.53
CA GLN A 205 -20.94 28.83 -18.97
C GLN A 205 -21.88 27.64 -19.29
N GLY A 206 -21.71 26.51 -18.60
CA GLY A 206 -22.49 25.29 -18.85
C GLY A 206 -21.92 24.35 -19.91
N SER A 207 -20.76 24.66 -20.52
CA SER A 207 -20.01 23.67 -21.30
C SER A 207 -19.31 22.66 -20.38
N THR A 208 -19.44 21.37 -20.70
CA THR A 208 -18.84 20.27 -19.94
C THR A 208 -17.54 19.85 -20.61
N ALA A 209 -16.40 20.08 -19.95
CA ALA A 209 -15.14 19.44 -20.32
C ALA A 209 -15.14 17.98 -19.82
N GLY A 210 -16.09 17.18 -20.30
CA GLY A 210 -16.22 15.76 -19.95
C GLY A 210 -15.51 14.84 -20.93
N ALA A 211 -15.71 13.53 -20.78
CA ALA A 211 -15.17 12.52 -21.69
C ALA A 211 -15.54 12.84 -23.15
N GLY A 212 -14.51 13.00 -24.00
CA GLY A 212 -14.65 13.40 -25.41
C GLY A 212 -14.49 14.89 -25.69
N ALA A 213 -14.21 15.72 -24.66
CA ALA A 213 -13.87 17.12 -24.83
C ALA A 213 -12.63 17.29 -25.72
N GLY A 214 -12.70 18.27 -26.64
CA GLY A 214 -11.54 18.62 -27.46
C GLY A 214 -10.45 19.29 -26.63
N THR A 215 -9.20 19.26 -27.11
CA THR A 215 -8.04 19.91 -26.48
C THR A 215 -8.32 21.35 -26.02
N GLN A 216 -9.10 22.12 -26.79
CA GLN A 216 -9.45 23.50 -26.46
C GLN A 216 -10.37 23.62 -25.24
N GLU A 217 -11.33 22.71 -25.07
CA GLU A 217 -12.22 22.70 -23.91
C GLU A 217 -11.49 22.29 -22.65
N VAL A 218 -10.58 21.32 -22.77
CA VAL A 218 -9.68 20.91 -21.68
C VAL A 218 -8.77 22.06 -21.26
N LEU A 219 -8.14 22.76 -22.21
CA LEU A 219 -7.32 23.94 -21.91
C LEU A 219 -8.13 25.03 -21.21
N ARG A 220 -9.36 25.31 -21.66
CA ARG A 220 -10.25 26.27 -20.99
C ARG A 220 -10.62 25.85 -19.57
N PHE A 221 -10.84 24.56 -19.34
CA PHE A 221 -11.11 24.03 -17.99
C PHE A 221 -9.87 24.15 -17.09
N MET A 222 -8.70 23.74 -17.59
CA MET A 222 -7.44 23.86 -16.87
C MET A 222 -7.11 25.32 -16.55
N GLU A 223 -7.35 26.24 -17.49
CA GLU A 223 -7.17 27.69 -17.29
C GLU A 223 -8.13 28.22 -16.22
N ALA A 224 -9.40 27.80 -16.25
CA ALA A 224 -10.39 28.16 -15.27
C ALA A 224 -9.97 27.74 -13.85
N LEU A 225 -9.54 26.48 -13.70
CA LEU A 225 -9.09 25.92 -12.43
C LEU A 225 -7.87 26.67 -11.91
N TYR A 226 -6.81 26.77 -12.72
CA TYR A 226 -5.57 27.42 -12.31
C TYR A 226 -5.78 28.91 -11.96
N ASN A 227 -6.58 29.64 -12.73
CA ASN A 227 -6.89 31.04 -12.42
C ASN A 227 -7.79 31.18 -11.19
N PHE A 228 -8.69 30.22 -10.93
CA PHE A 228 -9.42 30.19 -9.67
C PHE A 228 -8.47 30.04 -8.48
N GLU A 229 -7.54 29.07 -8.53
CA GLU A 229 -6.58 28.84 -7.44
C GLU A 229 -5.78 30.12 -7.13
N ARG A 230 -5.31 30.81 -8.18
CA ARG A 230 -4.64 32.11 -8.06
C ARG A 230 -5.53 33.19 -7.47
N ALA A 231 -6.77 33.32 -7.95
CA ALA A 231 -7.70 34.35 -7.49
C ALA A 231 -8.18 34.09 -6.05
N ALA A 232 -8.28 32.82 -5.65
CA ALA A 232 -8.60 32.39 -4.28
C ALA A 232 -7.41 32.57 -3.31
N GLY A 233 -6.23 32.92 -3.82
CA GLY A 233 -5.03 33.09 -3.01
C GLY A 233 -4.44 31.78 -2.52
N ILE A 234 -4.66 30.66 -3.23
CA ILE A 234 -4.02 29.39 -2.93
C ILE A 234 -2.52 29.53 -3.22
N VAL A 235 -1.69 29.16 -2.24
CA VAL A 235 -0.23 29.31 -2.34
C VAL A 235 0.52 27.98 -2.24
N TYR A 236 1.67 27.91 -2.90
CA TYR A 236 2.67 26.89 -2.68
C TYR A 236 3.34 27.07 -1.32
N GLY A 237 3.23 26.06 -0.46
CA GLY A 237 3.65 26.09 0.95
C GLY A 237 5.14 25.86 1.20
N GLY A 238 5.95 25.57 0.17
CA GLY A 238 7.42 25.61 0.16
C GLY A 238 8.21 24.84 1.23
N THR A 239 7.61 24.06 2.14
CA THR A 239 8.35 23.47 3.28
C THR A 239 7.87 22.09 3.71
N LEU A 240 8.87 21.25 4.06
CA LEU A 240 8.85 19.99 4.81
C LEU A 240 8.24 18.77 4.09
N GLY A 241 9.12 17.95 3.48
CA GLY A 241 8.73 16.64 2.98
C GLY A 241 9.86 15.64 2.80
N LEU A 242 11.12 16.11 2.65
CA LEU A 242 12.27 15.23 2.45
C LEU A 242 13.14 15.21 3.71
N PRO A 243 13.57 14.02 4.19
CA PRO A 243 14.40 13.92 5.38
C PRO A 243 15.80 14.47 5.09
N GLU A 244 16.28 15.31 6.00
CA GLU A 244 17.59 15.97 5.89
C GLU A 244 18.78 15.01 5.98
N LYS A 245 18.58 13.76 6.45
CA LYS A 245 19.66 12.76 6.59
C LYS A 245 19.21 11.35 6.30
N ILE A 246 20.00 10.68 5.47
CA ILE A 246 19.91 9.25 5.20
C ILE A 246 20.61 8.51 6.36
N GLY A 247 19.91 7.75 7.21
CA GLY A 247 20.60 6.90 8.19
C GLY A 247 19.78 6.27 9.32
N ASP A 248 18.60 6.79 9.69
CA ASP A 248 17.81 6.24 10.79
C ASP A 248 16.48 5.67 10.27
N LYS A 249 16.46 4.37 9.90
CA LYS A 249 15.26 3.59 9.51
C LYS A 249 14.29 4.36 8.59
N ILE A 250 14.77 4.77 7.42
CA ILE A 250 14.09 5.75 6.57
C ILE A 250 12.89 5.13 5.85
N THR A 251 11.75 5.12 6.50
CA THR A 251 10.49 5.34 5.80
C THR A 251 10.37 6.85 5.59
N ILE A 252 10.57 7.35 4.37
CA ILE A 252 10.33 8.78 4.11
C ILE A 252 8.82 9.00 4.22
N VAL A 253 8.39 9.70 5.27
CA VAL A 253 6.97 10.00 5.51
C VAL A 253 6.73 11.48 5.24
N GLN A 254 5.77 11.76 4.37
CA GLN A 254 5.27 13.12 4.15
C GLN A 254 3.82 13.23 4.57
N HIS A 255 3.48 14.34 5.22
CA HIS A 255 2.09 14.72 5.41
C HIS A 255 1.57 15.34 4.10
N VAL A 256 0.54 14.73 3.52
CA VAL A 256 -0.13 15.12 2.28
C VAL A 256 -1.58 15.47 2.63
N ARG A 257 -1.90 16.77 2.59
CA ARG A 257 -3.28 17.27 2.68
C ARG A 257 -4.11 16.68 1.55
N LEU A 258 -5.32 16.28 1.87
CA LEU A 258 -6.30 15.88 0.88
C LEU A 258 -6.71 17.09 0.03
N PRO A 259 -7.14 16.89 -1.23
CA PRO A 259 -7.65 17.95 -2.10
C PRO A 259 -8.61 18.93 -1.41
N ARG A 260 -9.56 18.41 -0.62
CA ARG A 260 -10.49 19.25 0.17
C ARG A 260 -9.78 20.15 1.18
N GLU A 261 -8.73 19.67 1.82
CA GLU A 261 -7.97 20.38 2.84
C GLU A 261 -7.10 21.46 2.20
N VAL A 262 -6.52 21.20 1.01
CA VAL A 262 -5.84 22.23 0.21
C VAL A 262 -6.81 23.33 -0.20
N LEU A 263 -7.96 22.96 -0.75
CA LEU A 263 -8.96 23.90 -1.23
C LEU A 263 -9.51 24.80 -0.11
N THR A 264 -9.79 24.22 1.07
CA THR A 264 -10.28 25.00 2.23
C THR A 264 -9.18 25.72 3.00
N GLY A 265 -7.94 25.22 2.95
CA GLY A 265 -6.80 25.74 3.71
C GLY A 265 -6.00 26.81 2.99
N GLY A 266 -6.12 26.90 1.66
CA GLY A 266 -5.47 27.94 0.85
C GLY A 266 -3.96 27.73 0.64
N ALA A 267 -3.42 26.55 0.92
CA ALA A 267 -2.02 26.26 0.66
C ALA A 267 -1.77 24.77 0.39
N GLY A 268 -0.82 24.48 -0.49
CA GLY A 268 -0.43 23.11 -0.84
C GLY A 268 1.05 22.95 -1.20
N LEU A 269 1.58 21.74 -1.03
CA LEU A 269 2.86 21.28 -1.62
C LEU A 269 2.65 20.83 -3.08
N CYS A 270 3.73 20.48 -3.80
CA CYS A 270 3.66 20.11 -5.22
C CYS A 270 2.75 18.91 -5.45
N ILE A 271 2.86 17.88 -4.61
CA ILE A 271 1.97 16.71 -4.57
C ILE A 271 0.52 17.07 -4.21
N GLU A 272 0.32 17.99 -3.28
CA GLU A 272 -1.03 18.37 -2.80
C GLU A 272 -1.76 19.20 -3.86
N LEU A 273 -1.07 20.11 -4.54
CA LEU A 273 -1.60 20.87 -5.67
C LEU A 273 -1.85 19.95 -6.88
N SER A 274 -0.96 18.99 -7.14
CA SER A 274 -1.16 18.00 -8.21
C SER A 274 -2.40 17.14 -7.96
N THR A 275 -2.55 16.62 -6.74
CA THR A 275 -3.71 15.79 -6.37
C THR A 275 -5.01 16.61 -6.33
N LEU A 276 -4.97 17.88 -5.91
CA LEU A 276 -6.11 18.80 -6.06
C LEU A 276 -6.52 18.96 -7.52
N PHE A 277 -5.55 19.30 -8.38
CA PHE A 277 -5.81 19.53 -9.80
C PHE A 277 -6.40 18.29 -10.47
N CYS A 278 -5.80 17.13 -10.26
CA CYS A 278 -6.30 15.85 -10.76
C CYS A 278 -7.68 15.51 -10.21
N SER A 279 -7.96 15.75 -8.93
CA SER A 279 -9.26 15.45 -8.33
C SER A 279 -10.38 16.28 -8.95
N VAL A 280 -10.12 17.57 -9.23
CA VAL A 280 -11.09 18.46 -9.86
C VAL A 280 -11.30 18.10 -11.34
N ALA A 281 -10.23 17.77 -12.05
CA ALA A 281 -10.30 17.32 -13.44
C ALA A 281 -11.03 15.98 -13.59
N GLU A 282 -10.72 14.98 -12.75
CA GLU A 282 -11.42 13.69 -12.74
C GLU A 282 -12.89 13.84 -12.32
N SER A 283 -13.20 14.74 -11.38
CA SER A 283 -14.58 15.07 -11.02
C SER A 283 -15.36 15.69 -12.18
N ALA A 284 -14.66 16.35 -13.12
CA ALA A 284 -15.22 16.84 -14.38
C ALA A 284 -15.34 15.76 -15.48
N GLY A 285 -14.81 14.55 -15.24
CA GLY A 285 -14.82 13.43 -16.19
C GLY A 285 -13.62 13.42 -17.14
N LEU A 286 -12.51 14.06 -16.77
CA LEU A 286 -11.25 14.06 -17.52
C LEU A 286 -10.31 12.96 -17.00
N ASP A 287 -9.57 12.33 -17.91
CA ASP A 287 -8.49 11.40 -17.55
C ASP A 287 -7.24 12.19 -17.13
N THR A 288 -6.62 11.81 -16.02
CA THR A 288 -5.48 12.54 -15.47
C THR A 288 -4.25 11.68 -15.25
N VAL A 289 -3.11 12.35 -15.11
CA VAL A 289 -1.83 11.75 -14.76
C VAL A 289 -1.09 12.68 -13.80
N ILE A 290 -0.40 12.10 -12.82
CA ILE A 290 0.55 12.82 -11.98
C ILE A 290 1.94 12.34 -12.38
N PHE A 291 2.81 13.28 -12.72
CA PHE A 291 4.23 13.01 -12.94
C PHE A 291 4.96 13.22 -11.62
N THR A 292 5.85 12.30 -11.25
CA THR A 292 6.74 12.44 -10.10
C THR A 292 8.18 12.39 -10.56
N THR A 293 8.97 13.35 -10.11
CA THR A 293 10.44 13.33 -10.18
C THR A 293 10.98 13.26 -8.75
N GLU A 294 12.31 13.19 -8.58
CA GLU A 294 12.94 13.04 -7.26
C GLU A 294 12.46 14.05 -6.21
N ASN A 295 12.12 15.28 -6.63
CA ASN A 295 11.78 16.36 -5.70
C ASN A 295 10.52 17.14 -6.12
N HIS A 296 9.78 16.67 -7.12
CA HIS A 296 8.66 17.42 -7.67
C HIS A 296 7.52 16.53 -8.12
N ALA A 297 6.31 17.08 -8.07
CA ALA A 297 5.13 16.46 -8.63
C ALA A 297 4.30 17.52 -9.36
N PHE A 298 3.82 17.17 -10.55
CA PHE A 298 2.98 18.06 -11.34
C PHE A 298 1.88 17.28 -12.09
N PRO A 299 0.68 17.86 -12.25
CA PRO A 299 -0.44 17.19 -12.87
C PRO A 299 -0.46 17.37 -14.39
N GLY A 300 -1.17 16.47 -15.06
CA GLY A 300 -1.56 16.61 -16.46
C GLY A 300 -2.91 15.96 -16.75
N VAL A 301 -3.51 16.40 -17.85
CA VAL A 301 -4.76 15.84 -18.39
C VAL A 301 -4.45 15.11 -19.70
N ILE A 302 -5.03 13.92 -19.87
CA ILE A 302 -4.90 13.09 -21.06
C ILE A 302 -6.05 13.42 -22.01
N VAL A 303 -5.72 13.76 -23.25
CA VAL A 303 -6.69 14.09 -24.31
C VAL A 303 -6.33 13.32 -25.57
N GLY A 304 -7.04 12.22 -25.83
CA GLY A 304 -6.67 11.28 -26.89
C GLY A 304 -5.25 10.73 -26.66
N ASN A 305 -4.34 10.96 -27.61
CA ASN A 305 -2.93 10.55 -27.50
C ASN A 305 -2.00 11.67 -27.00
N GLN A 306 -2.56 12.79 -26.52
CA GLN A 306 -1.80 13.93 -26.03
C GLN A 306 -1.92 14.05 -24.52
N ILE A 307 -0.88 14.60 -23.90
CA ILE A 307 -0.88 14.99 -22.49
C ILE A 307 -0.71 16.50 -22.44
N ILE A 308 -1.54 17.17 -21.65
CA ILE A 308 -1.43 18.59 -21.35
C ILE A 308 -1.07 18.70 -19.87
N ALA A 309 0.21 18.94 -19.59
CA ALA A 309 0.72 19.11 -18.24
C ALA A 309 0.76 20.59 -17.83
N ILE A 310 0.69 20.85 -16.53
CA ILE A 310 0.75 22.19 -15.96
C ILE A 310 1.64 22.20 -14.71
N GLU A 311 2.45 23.24 -14.56
CA GLU A 311 3.17 23.52 -13.32
C GLU A 311 2.23 24.11 -12.28
N ALA A 312 1.53 23.25 -11.54
CA ALA A 312 0.54 23.66 -10.54
C ALA A 312 1.16 24.49 -9.40
N THR A 313 2.46 24.34 -9.10
CA THR A 313 3.13 25.19 -8.10
C THR A 313 3.34 26.63 -8.57
N GLY A 314 3.16 26.89 -9.88
CA GLY A 314 3.20 28.20 -10.50
C GLY A 314 2.14 29.18 -9.99
N VAL A 315 1.13 28.72 -9.24
CA VAL A 315 0.11 29.57 -8.59
C VAL A 315 0.73 30.63 -7.67
N GLY A 316 1.98 30.42 -7.23
CA GLY A 316 2.79 31.37 -6.47
C GLY A 316 2.84 31.01 -4.98
N GLY A 317 3.63 31.74 -4.19
CA GLY A 317 3.81 31.47 -2.76
C GLY A 317 4.99 32.20 -2.15
N ALA A 318 5.15 32.09 -0.83
CA ALA A 318 6.25 32.73 -0.11
C ALA A 318 7.60 32.22 -0.66
N GLY A 319 8.43 33.12 -1.18
CA GLY A 319 9.78 32.80 -1.70
C GLY A 319 9.87 32.48 -3.20
N LEU A 320 8.75 32.39 -3.94
CA LEU A 320 8.76 32.08 -5.38
C LEU A 320 8.90 33.30 -6.31
N GLY A 321 8.94 34.53 -5.76
CA GLY A 321 9.13 35.76 -6.55
C GLY A 321 7.95 36.18 -7.43
N GLY A 322 6.84 35.43 -7.45
CA GLY A 322 5.62 35.78 -8.20
C GLY A 322 4.71 34.57 -8.46
N SER A 323 3.65 34.79 -9.25
CA SER A 323 2.80 33.72 -9.82
C SER A 323 2.93 33.71 -11.34
N LEU A 324 2.93 32.53 -11.95
CA LEU A 324 2.92 32.34 -13.39
C LEU A 324 1.51 32.58 -13.95
N SER A 325 1.41 33.11 -15.16
CA SER A 325 0.17 33.00 -15.96
C SER A 325 -0.12 31.53 -16.29
N PHE A 326 -1.36 31.22 -16.65
CA PHE A 326 -1.73 29.86 -17.07
C PHE A 326 -0.87 29.36 -18.24
N GLN A 327 -0.64 30.20 -19.25
CA GLN A 327 0.15 29.86 -20.42
C GLN A 327 1.60 29.51 -20.04
N GLN A 328 2.20 30.31 -19.15
CA GLN A 328 3.54 30.03 -18.61
C GLN A 328 3.57 28.74 -17.78
N ALA A 329 2.55 28.49 -16.96
CA ALA A 329 2.47 27.28 -16.16
C ALA A 329 2.35 26.02 -17.03
N VAL A 330 1.57 26.07 -18.12
CA VAL A 330 1.49 24.98 -19.11
C VAL A 330 2.81 24.81 -19.85
N GLU A 331 3.47 25.89 -20.26
CA GLU A 331 4.79 25.81 -20.91
C GLU A 331 5.83 25.11 -20.02
N VAL A 332 5.89 25.48 -18.74
CA VAL A 332 6.77 24.83 -17.75
C VAL A 332 6.37 23.36 -17.55
N GLY A 333 5.08 23.08 -17.36
CA GLY A 333 4.59 21.71 -17.21
C GLY A 333 4.94 20.81 -18.40
N MET A 334 4.75 21.29 -19.63
CA MET A 334 5.10 20.56 -20.85
C MET A 334 6.60 20.36 -21.02
N LYS A 335 7.42 21.36 -20.63
CA LYS A 335 8.88 21.20 -20.58
C LYS A 335 9.29 20.12 -19.57
N ASN A 336 8.65 20.08 -18.40
CA ASN A 336 8.90 19.04 -17.40
C ASN A 336 8.53 17.64 -17.94
N VAL A 337 7.43 17.51 -18.69
CA VAL A 337 7.09 16.24 -19.37
C VAL A 337 8.19 15.83 -20.36
N GLN A 338 8.70 16.76 -21.17
CA GLN A 338 9.77 16.46 -22.12
C GLN A 338 11.04 15.97 -21.40
N ASN A 339 11.42 16.62 -20.31
CA ASN A 339 12.54 16.20 -19.48
C ASN A 339 12.31 14.78 -18.92
N PHE A 340 11.14 14.55 -18.31
CA PHE A 340 10.74 13.26 -17.75
C PHE A 340 10.82 12.14 -18.80
N MET A 341 10.26 12.35 -19.99
CA MET A 341 10.23 11.36 -21.07
C MET A 341 11.61 11.10 -21.69
N SER A 342 12.52 12.09 -21.63
CA SER A 342 13.90 11.96 -22.11
C SER A 342 14.84 11.29 -21.10
N GLY A 343 14.37 11.01 -19.87
CA GLY A 343 15.20 10.51 -18.78
C GLY A 343 16.18 11.56 -18.23
N MET A 344 15.95 12.84 -18.54
CA MET A 344 16.66 13.94 -17.88
C MET A 344 16.02 14.20 -16.51
N PRO A 345 16.82 14.45 -15.46
CA PRO A 345 16.32 14.65 -14.10
C PRO A 345 15.34 15.82 -13.96
#